data_AF-A0A1Y3MXL1-F1
#
_entry.id   AF-A0A1Y3MXL1-F1
#
_cell.length_a   1.000
_cell.length_b   1.000
_cell.length_c   1.000
_cell.angle_alpha   90.00
_cell.angle_beta   90.00
_cell.angle_gamma   90.00
#
_symmetry.space_group_name_H-M   'P 1'
#
loop_
_entity.id
_entity.type
_entity.pdbx_description
1 polymer ?
#
loop_
_entity_poly.entity_id
_entity_poly.type
_entity_poly.pdbx_seq_one_letter_code
_entity_poly.pdbx_strand_id
1 'polypeptide(L)'
;MNLVRILSLFIIFCNIITKSFGAEKKIDVTTVNQLKNALNEKTNVIINIKNNIVVDDVDKLQLGNSIKKVTIKGVSPSTSKLSFSHYSGGIYFNQHVNEINISDITLDSSMTFFSNENILFNNVVIDDGEYFFNMTMINNNNITITNSRFNPPKVEKTYYMTLYQAYLYIDNTQFYGNKNLKNGMIHIKNEKNFLAYGKFHLNNVLLSGGYEARFFEINNVKEIIFANSEVKNALSRTNQSGNINFNKCNDIYVRDVNFHDNYSVTNGGSLYLYKVLVSRLDNLMFVNSTAYMTGGAIAFQTERIDHSDAIIKNVTVKDGYNYDSINSRGQVFSLNGYINIEIEDLYCENFKSYNSDGPLIFINGDVKMIMKNVYAKKIYGNGVGSLFINTVNTNDFQIHAQNITISDAYIKSYQNTAVFLWLMGGTFTGTNININNVGGDYTSIRISSISSISISSISISSSKSITKFVNLNVDGFETKESLPLILNDGYNNAQNTLEIQDSFITNVYSNGALILLQDTRGLMKNSTVIDILKQITY
;
A
#
# COMPACT_ATOMS: atom_id res chain seq x y z
N MET A 1 -60.95 14.89 38.89
CA MET A 1 -59.96 14.07 38.14
C MET A 1 -58.70 13.97 38.99
N ASN A 2 -58.25 12.78 39.39
CA ASN A 2 -57.09 12.64 40.30
C ASN A 2 -55.81 13.14 39.58
N LEU A 3 -54.93 13.85 40.30
CA LEU A 3 -53.68 14.45 39.81
C LEU A 3 -52.83 13.46 38.99
N VAL A 4 -52.82 12.19 39.41
CA VAL A 4 -52.14 11.10 38.70
C VAL A 4 -52.64 10.93 37.27
N ARG A 5 -53.97 10.99 37.05
CA ARG A 5 -54.55 10.89 35.69
C ARG A 5 -54.21 12.09 34.81
N ILE A 6 -54.13 13.30 35.39
CA ILE A 6 -53.71 14.51 34.66
C ILE A 6 -52.26 14.38 34.21
N LEU A 7 -51.37 13.95 35.12
CA LEU A 7 -49.95 13.77 34.82
C LEU A 7 -49.72 12.67 33.78
N SER A 8 -50.44 11.55 33.87
CA SER A 8 -50.39 10.48 32.87
C SER A 8 -50.85 10.96 31.49
N LEU A 9 -51.95 11.71 31.41
CA LEU A 9 -52.43 12.28 30.14
C LEU A 9 -51.43 13.29 29.56
N PHE A 10 -50.79 14.10 30.40
CA PHE A 10 -49.77 15.05 29.97
C PHE A 10 -48.52 14.34 29.43
N ILE A 11 -48.03 13.29 30.09
CA ILE A 11 -46.90 12.49 29.60
C ILE A 11 -47.24 11.81 28.27
N ILE A 12 -48.44 11.24 28.13
CA ILE A 12 -48.91 10.64 26.87
C ILE A 12 -48.98 11.71 25.77
N PHE A 13 -49.53 12.89 26.07
CA PHE A 13 -49.61 14.00 25.13
C PHE A 13 -48.22 14.49 24.70
N CYS A 14 -47.28 14.68 25.64
CA CYS A 14 -45.89 15.00 25.34
C CYS A 14 -45.21 13.91 24.50
N ASN A 15 -45.47 12.63 24.75
CA ASN A 15 -44.94 11.51 23.96
C ASN A 15 -45.54 11.45 22.54
N ILE A 16 -46.83 11.74 22.38
CA ILE A 16 -47.48 11.81 21.06
C ILE A 16 -46.95 13.01 20.29
N ILE A 17 -46.83 14.17 20.95
CA ILE A 17 -46.29 15.39 20.37
C ILE A 17 -44.85 15.18 19.91
N THR A 18 -43.98 14.66 20.77
CA THR A 18 -42.57 14.39 20.42
C THR A 18 -42.44 13.37 19.29
N LYS A 19 -43.27 12.32 19.26
CA LYS A 19 -43.33 11.39 18.12
C LYS A 19 -43.84 12.05 16.84
N SER A 20 -44.82 12.95 16.93
CA SER A 20 -45.37 13.66 15.77
C SER A 20 -44.41 14.70 15.18
N PHE A 21 -43.63 15.39 16.03
CA PHE A 21 -42.59 16.33 15.59
C PHE A 21 -41.35 15.62 15.01
N GLY A 22 -41.12 14.36 15.38
CA GLY A 22 -40.05 13.53 14.82
C GLY A 22 -40.45 12.73 13.58
N ALA A 23 -41.73 12.73 13.18
CA ALA A 23 -42.21 11.93 12.07
C ALA A 23 -41.63 12.42 10.73
N GLU A 24 -41.08 11.50 9.94
CA GLU A 24 -40.52 11.81 8.63
C GLU A 24 -41.65 11.99 7.61
N LYS A 25 -41.66 13.12 6.91
CA LYS A 25 -42.61 13.38 5.83
C LYS A 25 -42.16 12.63 4.58
N LYS A 26 -43.00 11.73 4.08
CA LYS A 26 -42.73 10.97 2.86
C LYS A 26 -43.27 11.72 1.64
N ILE A 27 -42.41 11.95 0.64
CA ILE A 27 -42.76 12.65 -0.60
C ILE A 27 -42.32 11.79 -1.78
N ASP A 28 -43.27 11.41 -2.62
CA ASP A 28 -42.97 10.75 -3.89
C ASP A 28 -42.64 11.81 -4.94
N VAL A 29 -41.50 11.65 -5.61
CA VAL A 29 -40.95 12.62 -6.55
C VAL A 29 -40.83 11.98 -7.93
N THR A 30 -41.52 12.57 -8.90
CA THR A 30 -41.47 12.23 -10.33
C THR A 30 -41.03 13.39 -11.22
N THR A 31 -40.83 14.58 -10.63
CA THR A 31 -40.49 15.82 -11.32
C THR A 31 -39.46 16.64 -10.53
N VAL A 32 -38.75 17.55 -11.22
CA VAL A 32 -37.78 18.46 -10.60
C VAL A 32 -38.42 19.40 -9.56
N ASN A 33 -39.62 19.93 -9.84
CA ASN A 33 -40.30 20.82 -8.90
C ASN A 33 -40.66 20.12 -7.59
N GLN A 34 -41.08 18.86 -7.65
CA GLN A 34 -41.32 18.07 -6.45
C GLN A 34 -40.03 17.83 -5.66
N LEU A 35 -38.90 17.62 -6.33
CA LEU A 35 -37.60 17.50 -5.67
C LEU A 35 -37.25 18.80 -4.94
N LYS A 36 -37.30 19.94 -5.64
CA LYS A 36 -37.03 21.26 -5.06
C LYS A 36 -37.93 21.57 -3.87
N ASN A 37 -39.21 21.21 -3.94
CA ASN A 37 -40.13 21.36 -2.82
C ASN A 37 -39.77 20.45 -1.64
N ALA A 38 -39.42 19.18 -1.90
CA ALA A 38 -39.05 18.22 -0.86
C ALA A 38 -37.78 18.62 -0.11
N LEU A 39 -36.80 19.25 -0.80
CA LEU A 39 -35.57 19.74 -0.18
C LEU A 39 -35.79 20.98 0.71
N ASN A 40 -36.95 21.66 0.60
CA ASN A 40 -37.31 22.84 1.38
C ASN A 40 -38.35 22.55 2.49
N GLU A 41 -38.52 21.28 2.85
CA GLU A 41 -39.45 20.89 3.91
C GLU A 41 -39.04 21.39 5.30
N LYS A 42 -40.05 21.56 6.17
CA LYS A 42 -39.88 22.09 7.53
C LYS A 42 -39.56 21.03 8.59
N THR A 43 -39.50 19.77 8.19
CA THR A 43 -39.29 18.61 9.08
C THR A 43 -38.38 17.59 8.41
N ASN A 44 -38.05 16.51 9.11
CA ASN A 44 -37.38 15.37 8.51
C ASN A 44 -38.18 14.83 7.31
N VAL A 45 -37.48 14.36 6.27
CA VAL A 45 -38.10 14.05 4.98
C VAL A 45 -37.53 12.78 4.35
N ILE A 46 -38.42 11.98 3.75
CA ILE A 46 -38.09 10.86 2.86
C ILE A 46 -38.51 11.25 1.44
N ILE A 47 -37.52 11.44 0.58
CA ILE A 47 -37.65 11.80 -0.82
C ILE A 47 -37.56 10.52 -1.66
N ASN A 48 -38.70 10.01 -2.15
CA ASN A 48 -38.73 8.79 -2.97
C ASN A 48 -38.69 9.13 -4.46
N ILE A 49 -37.56 8.88 -5.09
CA ILE A 49 -37.35 9.10 -6.52
C ILE A 49 -37.95 7.93 -7.30
N LYS A 50 -39.06 8.18 -8.03
CA LYS A 50 -39.83 7.11 -8.70
C LYS A 50 -39.38 6.80 -10.12
N ASN A 51 -38.67 7.72 -10.76
CA ASN A 51 -38.27 7.66 -12.15
C ASN A 51 -36.92 8.38 -12.33
N ASN A 52 -36.52 8.58 -13.58
CA ASN A 52 -35.34 9.38 -13.91
C ASN A 52 -35.69 10.87 -13.82
N ILE A 53 -34.94 11.61 -13.01
CA ILE A 53 -35.07 13.04 -12.83
C ILE A 53 -33.77 13.71 -13.29
N VAL A 54 -33.89 14.61 -14.26
CA VAL A 54 -32.80 15.46 -14.74
C VAL A 54 -33.02 16.87 -14.22
N VAL A 55 -32.13 17.34 -13.37
CA VAL A 55 -32.16 18.68 -12.80
C VAL A 55 -31.27 19.59 -13.64
N ASP A 56 -31.88 20.65 -14.17
CA ASP A 56 -31.18 21.65 -14.98
C ASP A 56 -30.83 22.89 -14.15
N ASP A 57 -30.00 22.69 -13.12
CA ASP A 57 -29.49 23.74 -12.26
C ASP A 57 -27.96 23.75 -12.28
N VAL A 58 -27.37 24.93 -12.44
CA VAL A 58 -25.92 25.13 -12.41
C VAL A 58 -25.37 24.99 -10.99
N ASP A 59 -26.12 25.51 -10.02
CA ASP A 59 -25.76 25.51 -8.61
C ASP A 59 -26.29 24.27 -7.89
N LYS A 60 -25.65 23.94 -6.77
CA LYS A 60 -26.12 22.85 -5.90
C LYS A 60 -27.41 23.25 -5.20
N LEU A 61 -28.39 22.36 -5.23
CA LEU A 61 -29.61 22.49 -4.45
C LEU A 61 -29.31 22.35 -2.96
N GLN A 62 -29.62 23.38 -2.19
CA GLN A 62 -29.42 23.40 -0.74
C GLN A 62 -30.63 22.82 0.00
N LEU A 63 -30.38 22.00 1.02
CA LEU A 63 -31.43 21.58 1.96
C LEU A 63 -31.86 22.73 2.88
N GLY A 64 -33.16 22.79 3.18
CA GLY A 64 -33.71 23.70 4.17
C GLY A 64 -33.13 23.47 5.57
N ASN A 65 -32.82 24.55 6.29
CA ASN A 65 -32.14 24.52 7.60
C ASN A 65 -32.94 23.80 8.72
N SER A 66 -34.24 23.58 8.52
CA SER A 66 -35.14 22.87 9.43
C SER A 66 -34.99 21.35 9.36
N ILE A 67 -34.43 20.80 8.30
CA ILE A 67 -34.31 19.36 8.10
C ILE A 67 -33.14 18.85 8.94
N LYS A 68 -33.41 17.94 9.89
CA LYS A 68 -32.36 17.27 10.69
C LYS A 68 -31.98 15.91 10.12
N LYS A 69 -32.91 15.26 9.45
CA LYS A 69 -32.72 13.97 8.79
C LYS A 69 -33.35 13.97 7.40
N VAL A 70 -32.61 13.45 6.43
CA VAL A 70 -33.08 13.27 5.06
C VAL A 70 -32.78 11.87 4.57
N THR A 71 -33.76 11.24 3.94
CA THR A 71 -33.59 10.00 3.19
C THR A 71 -33.90 10.26 1.72
N ILE A 72 -32.96 10.03 0.81
CA ILE A 72 -33.18 10.01 -0.64
C ILE A 72 -33.17 8.56 -1.09
N LYS A 73 -34.33 8.06 -1.52
CA LYS A 73 -34.51 6.64 -1.84
C LYS A 73 -35.08 6.46 -3.24
N GLY A 74 -34.47 5.62 -4.05
CA GLY A 74 -35.05 5.14 -5.30
C GLY A 74 -35.93 3.90 -5.11
N VAL A 75 -36.54 3.45 -6.21
CA VAL A 75 -37.20 2.15 -6.28
C VAL A 75 -36.15 1.05 -6.48
N SER A 76 -35.20 1.30 -7.39
CA SER A 76 -34.02 0.49 -7.64
C SER A 76 -32.99 1.33 -8.40
N PRO A 77 -31.69 0.98 -8.36
CA PRO A 77 -30.69 1.66 -9.18
C PRO A 77 -31.01 1.67 -10.68
N SER A 78 -31.67 0.63 -11.20
CA SER A 78 -32.02 0.52 -12.63
C SER A 78 -33.20 1.40 -13.07
N THR A 79 -34.07 1.81 -12.15
CA THR A 79 -35.33 2.50 -12.49
C THR A 79 -35.43 3.91 -11.93
N SER A 80 -34.58 4.24 -10.95
CA SER A 80 -34.56 5.53 -10.29
C SER A 80 -33.18 6.15 -10.48
N LYS A 81 -33.14 7.27 -11.21
CA LYS A 81 -31.92 8.03 -11.44
C LYS A 81 -32.13 9.49 -11.08
N LEU A 82 -31.19 10.08 -10.37
CA LEU A 82 -31.10 11.52 -10.19
C LEU A 82 -29.83 12.02 -10.87
N SER A 83 -30.00 12.90 -11.85
CA SER A 83 -28.90 13.47 -12.63
C SER A 83 -28.98 14.99 -12.70
N PHE A 84 -27.83 15.65 -12.78
CA PHE A 84 -27.74 17.09 -13.03
C PHE A 84 -27.12 17.33 -14.42
N SER A 85 -27.66 18.28 -15.18
CA SER A 85 -27.14 18.63 -16.51
C SER A 85 -25.78 19.33 -16.44
N HIS A 86 -25.51 20.04 -15.34
CA HIS A 86 -24.28 20.77 -15.10
C HIS A 86 -23.36 20.03 -14.12
N TYR A 87 -22.06 20.00 -14.42
CA TYR A 87 -21.04 19.35 -13.58
C TYR A 87 -20.97 19.91 -12.15
N SER A 88 -21.16 21.23 -12.01
CA SER A 88 -21.21 21.92 -10.72
C SER A 88 -22.52 21.70 -9.96
N GLY A 89 -23.57 21.26 -10.67
CA GLY A 89 -24.88 20.97 -10.11
C GLY A 89 -24.83 19.77 -9.16
N GLY A 90 -25.78 19.72 -8.23
CA GLY A 90 -25.77 18.70 -7.20
C GLY A 90 -26.64 19.01 -5.99
N ILE A 91 -26.34 18.35 -4.88
CA ILE A 91 -27.01 18.61 -3.59
C ILE A 91 -25.98 19.05 -2.54
N TYR A 92 -26.32 20.10 -1.79
CA TYR A 92 -25.55 20.60 -0.66
C TYR A 92 -26.28 20.32 0.65
N PHE A 93 -25.69 19.43 1.46
CA PHE A 93 -26.13 19.10 2.81
C PHE A 93 -25.35 19.96 3.81
N ASN A 94 -26.03 20.97 4.36
CA ASN A 94 -25.44 21.87 5.35
C ASN A 94 -25.34 21.22 6.75
N GLN A 95 -24.68 21.92 7.67
CA GLN A 95 -24.46 21.50 9.07
C GLN A 95 -25.71 21.30 9.93
N HIS A 96 -26.90 21.70 9.46
CA HIS A 96 -28.12 21.49 10.21
C HIS A 96 -28.69 20.08 10.02
N VAL A 97 -28.25 19.35 9.00
CA VAL A 97 -28.66 17.97 8.72
C VAL A 97 -27.69 17.03 9.42
N ASN A 98 -28.16 16.24 10.38
CA ASN A 98 -27.29 15.32 11.13
C ASN A 98 -27.22 13.95 10.45
N GLU A 99 -28.34 13.45 9.92
CA GLU A 99 -28.46 12.11 9.34
C GLU A 99 -28.89 12.18 7.87
N ILE A 100 -28.13 11.53 6.99
CA ILE A 100 -28.36 11.49 5.55
C ILE A 100 -28.31 10.03 5.08
N ASN A 101 -29.41 9.54 4.52
CA ASN A 101 -29.50 8.19 3.98
C ASN A 101 -29.79 8.25 2.47
N ILE A 102 -28.96 7.63 1.66
CA ILE A 102 -29.12 7.53 0.21
C ILE A 102 -29.17 6.06 -0.18
N SER A 103 -30.24 5.63 -0.84
CA SER A 103 -30.40 4.20 -1.15
C SER A 103 -31.16 3.89 -2.43
N ASP A 104 -30.87 2.70 -2.98
CA ASP A 104 -31.62 2.08 -4.08
C ASP A 104 -31.76 2.97 -5.32
N ILE A 105 -30.72 3.71 -5.69
CA ILE A 105 -30.77 4.77 -6.71
C ILE A 105 -29.47 4.86 -7.52
N THR A 106 -29.57 5.33 -8.77
CA THR A 106 -28.43 5.78 -9.56
C THR A 106 -28.25 7.30 -9.45
N LEU A 107 -27.03 7.75 -9.21
CA LEU A 107 -26.65 9.16 -9.11
C LEU A 107 -25.68 9.54 -10.24
N ASP A 108 -25.97 10.66 -10.90
CA ASP A 108 -25.12 11.31 -11.88
C ASP A 108 -25.04 12.79 -11.47
N SER A 109 -24.38 13.02 -10.34
CA SER A 109 -24.55 14.24 -9.54
C SER A 109 -23.38 14.44 -8.58
N SER A 110 -23.02 15.69 -8.34
CA SER A 110 -22.06 16.02 -7.28
C SER A 110 -22.77 16.23 -5.95
N MET A 111 -22.15 15.86 -4.83
CA MET A 111 -22.73 16.08 -3.50
C MET A 111 -21.71 16.68 -2.55
N THR A 112 -22.20 17.53 -1.65
CA THR A 112 -21.36 18.15 -0.62
C THR A 112 -22.00 18.00 0.75
N PHE A 113 -21.22 17.50 1.68
CA PHE A 113 -21.60 17.18 3.04
C PHE A 113 -20.77 18.05 3.99
N PHE A 114 -21.43 18.84 4.82
CA PHE A 114 -20.78 19.80 5.70
C PHE A 114 -21.15 19.51 7.15
N SER A 115 -20.22 18.89 7.89
CA SER A 115 -20.35 18.58 9.32
C SER A 115 -21.61 17.80 9.68
N ASN A 116 -21.92 16.77 8.88
CA ASN A 116 -23.02 15.85 9.12
C ASN A 116 -22.53 14.63 9.94
N GLU A 117 -23.32 14.16 10.89
CA GLU A 117 -22.91 13.11 11.84
C GLU A 117 -22.96 11.71 11.24
N ASN A 118 -24.01 11.39 10.49
CA ASN A 118 -24.21 10.04 9.94
C ASN A 118 -24.61 10.14 8.47
N ILE A 119 -23.80 9.56 7.59
CA ILE A 119 -24.05 9.52 6.14
C ILE A 119 -23.99 8.07 5.68
N LEU A 120 -25.08 7.59 5.10
CA LEU A 120 -25.20 6.22 4.59
C LEU A 120 -25.51 6.22 3.09
N PHE A 121 -24.70 5.50 2.33
CA PHE A 121 -24.99 5.05 0.98
C PHE A 121 -25.21 3.54 1.01
N ASN A 122 -26.36 3.07 0.54
CA ASN A 122 -26.65 1.64 0.45
C ASN A 122 -27.30 1.29 -0.89
N ASN A 123 -26.70 0.37 -1.64
CA ASN A 123 -27.19 -0.03 -2.95
C ASN A 123 -27.32 1.18 -3.90
N VAL A 124 -26.24 1.96 -4.01
CA VAL A 124 -26.19 3.17 -4.85
C VAL A 124 -25.22 2.93 -6.02
N VAL A 125 -25.64 3.32 -7.22
CA VAL A 125 -24.77 3.35 -8.40
C VAL A 125 -24.39 4.80 -8.69
N ILE A 126 -23.10 5.11 -8.65
CA ILE A 126 -22.56 6.42 -9.01
C ILE A 126 -22.09 6.34 -10.46
N ASP A 127 -22.87 6.90 -11.38
CA ASP A 127 -22.53 6.98 -12.80
C ASP A 127 -21.51 8.10 -13.06
N ASP A 128 -21.67 9.23 -12.37
CA ASP A 128 -20.76 10.37 -12.43
C ASP A 128 -20.96 11.30 -11.21
N GLY A 129 -20.12 12.33 -11.11
CA GLY A 129 -20.14 13.34 -10.04
C GLY A 129 -19.01 13.23 -9.00
N GLU A 130 -18.83 14.31 -8.23
CA GLU A 130 -17.81 14.45 -7.19
C GLU A 130 -18.44 14.59 -5.79
N TYR A 131 -17.89 13.88 -4.81
CA TYR A 131 -18.44 13.80 -3.46
C TYR A 131 -17.47 14.41 -2.46
N PHE A 132 -17.88 15.51 -1.85
CA PHE A 132 -17.05 16.29 -0.95
C PHE A 132 -17.57 16.20 0.49
N PHE A 133 -16.77 15.66 1.40
CA PHE A 133 -17.12 15.50 2.82
C PHE A 133 -16.21 16.37 3.68
N ASN A 134 -16.74 17.47 4.21
CA ASN A 134 -16.03 18.35 5.12
C ASN A 134 -16.61 18.22 6.52
N MET A 135 -15.94 17.45 7.38
CA MET A 135 -16.38 17.17 8.75
C MET A 135 -15.58 17.97 9.79
N THR A 136 -14.98 19.09 9.38
CA THR A 136 -14.02 19.83 10.19
C THR A 136 -14.58 20.43 11.49
N MET A 137 -15.90 20.63 11.60
CA MET A 137 -16.53 21.22 12.79
C MET A 137 -17.05 20.21 13.80
N ILE A 138 -17.00 18.90 13.48
CA ILE A 138 -17.49 17.84 14.35
C ILE A 138 -16.38 16.83 14.61
N ASN A 139 -16.46 16.15 15.76
CA ASN A 139 -15.48 15.14 16.13
C ASN A 139 -16.00 13.72 15.87
N ASN A 140 -17.31 13.52 15.86
CA ASN A 140 -17.94 12.24 15.61
C ASN A 140 -18.74 12.33 14.31
N ASN A 141 -18.21 11.75 13.24
CA ASN A 141 -18.95 11.51 12.02
C ASN A 141 -18.77 10.05 11.62
N ASN A 142 -19.69 9.54 10.83
CA ASN A 142 -19.63 8.22 10.27
C ASN A 142 -20.17 8.23 8.84
N ILE A 143 -19.31 7.89 7.89
CA ILE A 143 -19.68 7.73 6.49
C ILE A 143 -19.61 6.24 6.16
N THR A 144 -20.74 5.67 5.79
CA THR A 144 -20.86 4.25 5.47
C THR A 144 -21.33 4.09 4.02
N ILE A 145 -20.62 3.29 3.25
CA ILE A 145 -20.94 2.98 1.85
C ILE A 145 -21.01 1.46 1.71
N THR A 146 -22.17 0.96 1.32
CA THR A 146 -22.43 -0.49 1.26
C THR A 146 -23.11 -0.89 -0.03
N ASN A 147 -22.79 -2.08 -0.55
CA ASN A 147 -23.45 -2.67 -1.70
C ASN A 147 -23.48 -1.74 -2.93
N SER A 148 -22.50 -0.87 -3.08
CA SER A 148 -22.54 0.24 -4.03
C SER A 148 -21.55 0.05 -5.16
N ARG A 149 -21.70 0.83 -6.24
CA ARG A 149 -20.81 0.78 -7.40
C ARG A 149 -20.50 2.18 -7.90
N PHE A 150 -19.22 2.47 -8.11
CA PHE A 150 -18.72 3.71 -8.72
C PHE A 150 -18.21 3.40 -10.12
N ASN A 151 -18.96 3.83 -11.13
CA ASN A 151 -18.63 3.64 -12.55
C ASN A 151 -17.59 4.68 -13.00
N PRO A 152 -16.72 4.37 -13.99
CA PRO A 152 -15.67 5.28 -14.45
C PRO A 152 -16.23 6.66 -14.80
N PRO A 153 -15.56 7.75 -14.40
CA PRO A 153 -16.12 9.08 -14.60
C PRO A 153 -16.07 9.44 -16.08
N LYS A 154 -17.10 10.15 -16.56
CA LYS A 154 -17.20 10.56 -17.97
C LYS A 154 -16.43 11.86 -18.22
N VAL A 155 -16.29 12.67 -17.19
CA VAL A 155 -15.55 13.92 -17.18
C VAL A 155 -14.39 13.86 -16.20
N GLU A 156 -13.37 14.66 -16.48
CA GLU A 156 -12.15 14.72 -15.68
C GLU A 156 -12.41 15.22 -14.24
N LYS A 157 -11.79 14.54 -13.27
CA LYS A 157 -11.85 14.88 -11.83
C LYS A 157 -10.53 14.58 -11.15
N THR A 158 -10.31 15.26 -10.03
CA THR A 158 -9.17 14.95 -9.15
C THR A 158 -9.39 13.64 -8.41
N TYR A 159 -10.53 13.50 -7.74
CA TYR A 159 -10.97 12.31 -7.00
C TYR A 159 -12.48 12.07 -7.19
N TYR A 160 -12.97 10.86 -6.91
CA TYR A 160 -14.42 10.67 -6.71
C TYR A 160 -14.87 11.26 -5.38
N MET A 161 -14.10 10.98 -4.33
CA MET A 161 -14.43 11.34 -2.97
C MET A 161 -13.26 12.04 -2.32
N THR A 162 -13.51 13.20 -1.75
CA THR A 162 -12.56 13.93 -0.91
C THR A 162 -13.14 14.10 0.47
N LEU A 163 -12.41 13.64 1.48
CA LEU A 163 -12.87 13.59 2.87
C LEU A 163 -11.89 14.32 3.80
N TYR A 164 -12.42 15.26 4.58
CA TYR A 164 -11.70 15.98 5.62
C TYR A 164 -12.25 15.65 7.01
N GLN A 165 -11.38 15.17 7.89
CA GLN A 165 -11.70 14.81 9.28
C GLN A 165 -12.81 13.76 9.38
N ALA A 166 -12.68 12.65 8.64
CA ALA A 166 -13.76 11.69 8.47
C ALA A 166 -13.48 10.28 9.02
N TYR A 167 -14.55 9.59 9.43
CA TYR A 167 -14.55 8.12 9.57
C TYR A 167 -15.31 7.51 8.40
N LEU A 168 -14.66 6.61 7.67
CA LEU A 168 -15.17 6.03 6.44
C LEU A 168 -15.16 4.50 6.53
N TYR A 169 -16.32 3.90 6.29
CA TYR A 169 -16.52 2.45 6.23
C TYR A 169 -17.10 2.11 4.86
N ILE A 170 -16.43 1.22 4.14
CA ILE A 170 -16.84 0.75 2.83
C ILE A 170 -16.90 -0.78 2.87
N ASP A 171 -18.06 -1.33 2.52
CA ASP A 171 -18.24 -2.78 2.45
C ASP A 171 -18.97 -3.20 1.17
N ASN A 172 -18.59 -4.34 0.61
CA ASN A 172 -19.20 -4.94 -0.57
C ASN A 172 -19.43 -3.93 -1.71
N THR A 173 -18.39 -3.16 -2.05
CA THR A 173 -18.49 -2.02 -2.97
C THR A 173 -17.42 -2.08 -4.05
N GLN A 174 -17.79 -1.67 -5.25
CA GLN A 174 -16.93 -1.73 -6.43
C GLN A 174 -16.58 -0.32 -6.92
N PHE A 175 -15.32 -0.08 -7.23
CA PHE A 175 -14.86 1.16 -7.83
C PHE A 175 -14.11 0.89 -9.14
N TYR A 176 -14.48 1.65 -10.17
CA TYR A 176 -13.89 1.57 -11.49
C TYR A 176 -13.33 2.93 -11.90
N GLY A 177 -12.08 2.95 -12.36
CA GLY A 177 -11.37 4.15 -12.82
C GLY A 177 -11.06 4.12 -14.31
N ASN A 178 -10.68 5.28 -14.84
CA ASN A 178 -10.13 5.49 -16.18
C ASN A 178 -9.24 6.75 -16.15
N LYS A 179 -8.73 7.19 -17.32
CA LYS A 179 -7.94 8.44 -17.45
C LYS A 179 -8.56 9.73 -16.90
N ASN A 180 -9.87 9.77 -16.70
CA ASN A 180 -10.55 10.95 -16.18
C ASN A 180 -10.35 11.11 -14.66
N LEU A 181 -9.76 10.15 -13.95
CA LEU A 181 -9.31 10.33 -12.56
C LEU A 181 -7.85 10.72 -12.51
N LYS A 182 -7.56 12.00 -12.27
CA LYS A 182 -6.19 12.54 -12.26
C LYS A 182 -5.35 12.00 -11.11
N ASN A 183 -5.90 12.02 -9.90
CA ASN A 183 -5.14 11.69 -8.70
C ASN A 183 -5.67 10.45 -7.98
N GLY A 184 -6.85 9.92 -8.29
CA GLY A 184 -7.29 8.64 -7.75
C GLY A 184 -8.77 8.61 -7.43
N MET A 185 -9.21 7.62 -6.67
CA MET A 185 -10.62 7.45 -6.30
C MET A 185 -10.97 8.18 -5.01
N ILE A 186 -10.18 7.98 -3.96
CA ILE A 186 -10.47 8.50 -2.62
C ILE A 186 -9.28 9.27 -2.08
N HIS A 187 -9.53 10.49 -1.63
CA HIS A 187 -8.61 11.29 -0.83
C HIS A 187 -9.15 11.47 0.58
N ILE A 188 -8.37 11.08 1.58
CA ILE A 188 -8.67 11.35 2.99
C ILE A 188 -7.54 12.19 3.56
N LYS A 189 -7.89 13.26 4.28
CA LYS A 189 -6.94 14.08 5.02
C LYS A 189 -7.51 14.51 6.37
N ASN A 190 -6.87 14.10 7.46
CA ASN A 190 -7.21 14.58 8.79
C ASN A 190 -6.13 15.54 9.32
N GLU A 191 -6.54 16.73 9.75
CA GLU A 191 -5.61 17.76 10.24
C GLU A 191 -5.63 17.90 11.77
N LYS A 192 -6.72 17.49 12.44
CA LYS A 192 -6.80 17.46 13.90
C LYS A 192 -6.06 16.24 14.45
N ASN A 193 -5.14 16.47 15.40
CA ASN A 193 -4.42 15.43 16.14
C ASN A 193 -3.96 14.29 15.22
N PHE A 194 -2.99 14.62 14.36
CA PHE A 194 -2.38 13.85 13.27
C PHE A 194 -2.26 12.31 13.41
N LEU A 195 -2.18 11.74 14.62
CA LEU A 195 -2.09 10.29 14.88
C LEU A 195 -3.24 9.72 15.72
N ALA A 196 -4.18 10.55 16.17
CA ALA A 196 -5.24 10.17 17.10
C ALA A 196 -6.64 10.14 16.48
N TYR A 197 -6.77 10.55 15.22
CA TYR A 197 -8.07 10.71 14.55
C TYR A 197 -8.16 9.94 13.24
N GLY A 198 -9.39 9.52 12.91
CA GLY A 198 -9.72 8.91 11.63
C GLY A 198 -9.79 7.39 11.70
N LYS A 199 -10.80 6.82 11.04
CA LYS A 199 -10.92 5.40 10.76
C LYS A 199 -11.22 5.23 9.29
N PHE A 200 -10.50 4.35 8.60
CA PHE A 200 -10.75 4.03 7.21
C PHE A 200 -10.79 2.52 7.00
N HIS A 201 -11.99 1.98 6.91
CA HIS A 201 -12.21 0.53 6.83
C HIS A 201 -12.76 0.20 5.44
N LEU A 202 -12.09 -0.71 4.74
CA LEU A 202 -12.56 -1.30 3.49
C LEU A 202 -12.61 -2.81 3.63
N ASN A 203 -13.74 -3.39 3.27
CA ASN A 203 -13.94 -4.82 3.30
C ASN A 203 -14.72 -5.28 2.06
N ASN A 204 -14.36 -6.43 1.49
CA ASN A 204 -15.06 -6.97 0.32
C ASN A 204 -15.14 -5.95 -0.84
N VAL A 205 -14.06 -5.20 -1.10
CA VAL A 205 -14.05 -4.20 -2.18
C VAL A 205 -13.30 -4.67 -3.42
N LEU A 206 -13.79 -4.22 -4.56
CA LEU A 206 -13.07 -4.32 -5.83
C LEU A 206 -12.61 -2.93 -6.26
N LEU A 207 -11.31 -2.77 -6.48
CA LEU A 207 -10.70 -1.55 -7.01
C LEU A 207 -10.08 -1.86 -8.37
N SER A 208 -10.62 -1.29 -9.45
CA SER A 208 -10.14 -1.51 -10.81
C SER A 208 -9.77 -0.19 -11.48
N GLY A 209 -8.49 0.05 -11.74
CA GLY A 209 -7.98 1.33 -12.25
C GLY A 209 -8.10 1.50 -13.76
N GLY A 210 -8.47 0.44 -14.50
CA GLY A 210 -8.58 0.47 -15.95
C GLY A 210 -7.25 0.74 -16.68
N TYR A 211 -6.11 0.45 -16.03
CA TYR A 211 -4.74 0.79 -16.42
C TYR A 211 -4.46 2.29 -16.54
N GLU A 212 -5.32 3.13 -15.97
CA GLU A 212 -5.22 4.59 -16.14
C GLU A 212 -5.36 5.38 -14.84
N ALA A 213 -5.88 4.78 -13.78
CA ALA A 213 -6.11 5.43 -12.50
C ALA A 213 -5.44 4.68 -11.34
N ARG A 214 -5.07 5.45 -10.31
CA ARG A 214 -4.74 4.93 -8.98
C ARG A 214 -5.95 5.02 -8.04
N PHE A 215 -5.82 4.52 -6.82
CA PHE A 215 -6.95 4.36 -5.91
C PHE A 215 -6.95 5.37 -4.78
N PHE A 216 -5.97 5.33 -3.88
CA PHE A 216 -6.09 5.99 -2.59
C PHE A 216 -4.91 6.89 -2.29
N GLU A 217 -5.23 8.07 -1.76
CA GLU A 217 -4.30 8.93 -1.05
C GLU A 217 -4.84 9.22 0.34
N ILE A 218 -4.29 8.51 1.34
CA ILE A 218 -4.78 8.53 2.71
C ILE A 218 -3.74 9.20 3.59
N ASN A 219 -4.10 10.35 4.15
CA ASN A 219 -3.21 11.17 4.95
C ASN A 219 -3.72 11.26 6.40
N ASN A 220 -2.85 10.93 7.36
CA ASN A 220 -3.05 11.17 8.79
C ASN A 220 -4.27 10.43 9.37
N VAL A 221 -4.40 9.14 9.07
CA VAL A 221 -5.48 8.30 9.61
C VAL A 221 -4.91 7.41 10.71
N LYS A 222 -5.57 7.39 11.87
CA LYS A 222 -5.15 6.58 13.02
C LYS A 222 -5.28 5.09 12.79
N GLU A 223 -6.39 4.64 12.21
CA GLU A 223 -6.73 3.22 12.08
C GLU A 223 -7.18 2.93 10.64
N ILE A 224 -6.50 2.01 9.99
CA ILE A 224 -6.82 1.58 8.63
C ILE A 224 -6.99 0.07 8.63
N ILE A 225 -8.14 -0.41 8.13
CA ILE A 225 -8.40 -1.83 7.92
C ILE A 225 -8.75 -2.02 6.46
N PHE A 226 -7.98 -2.83 5.74
CA PHE A 226 -8.24 -3.18 4.35
C PHE A 226 -8.24 -4.69 4.20
N ALA A 227 -9.42 -5.28 4.00
CA ALA A 227 -9.59 -6.74 4.10
C ALA A 227 -10.39 -7.35 2.95
N ASN A 228 -10.12 -8.62 2.64
CA ASN A 228 -10.94 -9.48 1.76
C ASN A 228 -11.24 -8.83 0.40
N SER A 229 -10.23 -8.30 -0.27
CA SER A 229 -10.43 -7.37 -1.39
C SER A 229 -9.55 -7.65 -2.58
N GLU A 230 -9.89 -7.07 -3.72
CA GLU A 230 -9.13 -7.17 -4.96
C GLU A 230 -8.77 -5.79 -5.51
N VAL A 231 -7.50 -5.62 -5.89
CA VAL A 231 -6.92 -4.40 -6.43
C VAL A 231 -6.27 -4.72 -7.77
N LYS A 232 -6.78 -4.18 -8.86
CA LYS A 232 -6.27 -4.53 -10.19
C LYS A 232 -6.18 -3.39 -11.19
N ASN A 233 -5.34 -3.61 -12.21
CA ASN A 233 -5.22 -2.78 -13.40
C ASN A 233 -4.98 -1.32 -13.02
N ALA A 234 -4.03 -1.05 -12.14
CA ALA A 234 -3.83 0.27 -11.58
C ALA A 234 -2.60 0.97 -12.18
N LEU A 235 -2.69 2.28 -12.33
CA LEU A 235 -1.60 3.10 -12.84
C LEU A 235 -1.45 4.39 -12.02
N SER A 236 -0.32 4.54 -11.33
CA SER A 236 0.10 5.83 -10.77
C SER A 236 1.02 6.54 -11.75
N ARG A 237 0.49 7.57 -12.45
CA ARG A 237 1.24 8.38 -13.44
C ARG A 237 1.98 9.57 -12.84
N THR A 238 1.58 10.00 -11.65
CA THR A 238 2.11 11.22 -11.04
C THR A 238 3.37 10.90 -10.26
N ASN A 239 4.12 11.94 -9.87
CA ASN A 239 5.21 11.81 -8.89
C ASN A 239 4.72 11.36 -7.50
N GLN A 240 3.41 11.10 -7.35
CA GLN A 240 2.83 10.58 -6.13
C GLN A 240 3.03 9.06 -6.12
N SER A 241 3.70 8.58 -5.08
CA SER A 241 4.02 7.16 -4.94
C SER A 241 2.80 6.28 -4.67
N GLY A 242 2.90 5.06 -5.17
CA GLY A 242 1.96 3.95 -5.10
C GLY A 242 0.56 4.14 -5.69
N ASN A 243 -0.08 3.01 -5.98
CA ASN A 243 -1.49 2.98 -6.36
C ASN A 243 -2.42 3.14 -5.14
N ILE A 244 -1.95 2.67 -3.98
CA ILE A 244 -2.52 2.95 -2.66
C ILE A 244 -1.41 3.55 -1.81
N ASN A 245 -1.66 4.77 -1.32
CA ASN A 245 -0.69 5.53 -0.54
C ASN A 245 -1.23 5.79 0.88
N PHE A 246 -0.48 5.30 1.86
CA PHE A 246 -0.67 5.61 3.27
C PHE A 246 0.44 6.56 3.72
N ASN A 247 0.07 7.80 3.97
CA ASN A 247 0.97 8.86 4.36
C ASN A 247 0.70 9.26 5.80
N LYS A 248 1.73 9.12 6.65
CA LYS A 248 1.70 9.57 8.04
C LYS A 248 0.52 8.98 8.84
N CYS A 249 0.20 7.72 8.55
CA CYS A 249 -0.88 6.99 9.18
C CYS A 249 -0.35 6.12 10.34
N ASN A 250 -1.26 5.64 11.17
CA ASN A 250 -0.96 4.67 12.22
C ASN A 250 -1.81 3.40 12.04
N ASP A 251 -1.50 2.36 12.82
CA ASP A 251 -2.29 1.13 13.00
C ASP A 251 -2.92 0.62 11.69
N ILE A 252 -2.08 0.34 10.68
CA ILE A 252 -2.52 -0.16 9.38
C ILE A 252 -2.60 -1.67 9.38
N TYR A 253 -3.75 -2.22 9.01
CA TYR A 253 -3.98 -3.66 8.86
C TYR A 253 -4.49 -3.96 7.44
N VAL A 254 -3.65 -4.58 6.61
CA VAL A 254 -4.04 -5.07 5.28
C VAL A 254 -4.02 -6.59 5.30
N ARG A 255 -5.15 -7.24 5.02
CA ARG A 255 -5.25 -8.70 5.07
C ARG A 255 -6.11 -9.31 3.98
N ASP A 256 -5.73 -10.49 3.49
CA ASP A 256 -6.56 -11.23 2.53
C ASP A 256 -6.86 -10.36 1.28
N VAL A 257 -5.84 -9.67 0.76
CA VAL A 257 -5.96 -8.77 -0.40
C VAL A 257 -5.09 -9.23 -1.56
N ASN A 258 -5.70 -9.27 -2.74
CA ASN A 258 -5.03 -9.64 -4.00
C ASN A 258 -4.77 -8.40 -4.85
N PHE A 259 -3.54 -8.27 -5.34
CA PHE A 259 -3.04 -7.18 -6.17
C PHE A 259 -2.61 -7.73 -7.54
N HIS A 260 -3.22 -7.24 -8.62
CA HIS A 260 -2.95 -7.72 -9.98
C HIS A 260 -2.68 -6.57 -10.95
N ASP A 261 -1.61 -6.68 -11.73
CA ASP A 261 -1.32 -5.76 -12.83
C ASP A 261 -1.31 -4.27 -12.41
N ASN A 262 -0.53 -3.98 -11.37
CA ASN A 262 -0.42 -2.64 -10.81
C ASN A 262 0.96 -2.05 -11.14
N TYR A 263 0.96 -0.84 -11.70
CA TYR A 263 2.19 -0.13 -12.05
C TYR A 263 2.25 1.26 -11.43
N SER A 264 3.44 1.66 -10.96
CA SER A 264 3.73 3.00 -10.45
C SER A 264 4.97 3.56 -11.13
N VAL A 265 4.91 4.82 -11.61
CA VAL A 265 6.10 5.51 -12.17
C VAL A 265 7.11 5.93 -11.10
N THR A 266 6.77 5.82 -9.81
CA THR A 266 7.68 6.12 -8.70
C THR A 266 7.87 4.90 -7.81
N ASN A 267 7.52 4.99 -6.53
CA ASN A 267 7.71 3.94 -5.54
C ASN A 267 6.41 3.15 -5.30
N GLY A 268 6.54 1.91 -4.83
CA GLY A 268 5.43 1.12 -4.28
C GLY A 268 4.38 0.72 -5.30
N GLY A 269 4.71 -0.17 -6.24
CA GLY A 269 3.85 -0.48 -7.40
C GLY A 269 2.40 -0.75 -7.01
N SER A 270 2.16 -1.47 -5.92
CA SER A 270 0.83 -1.59 -5.32
C SER A 270 0.67 -0.69 -4.08
N LEU A 271 1.52 -0.87 -3.08
CA LEU A 271 1.42 -0.21 -1.78
C LEU A 271 2.62 0.72 -1.53
N TYR A 272 2.34 1.93 -1.05
CA TYR A 272 3.35 2.86 -0.56
C TYR A 272 3.01 3.33 0.85
N LEU A 273 3.92 3.10 1.79
CA LEU A 273 3.81 3.43 3.20
C LEU A 273 4.87 4.49 3.55
N TYR A 274 4.44 5.74 3.70
CA TYR A 274 5.33 6.86 4.05
C TYR A 274 5.09 7.32 5.47
N LYS A 275 6.12 7.26 6.32
CA LYS A 275 6.08 7.62 7.74
C LYS A 275 4.93 6.97 8.50
N VAL A 276 4.65 5.70 8.20
CA VAL A 276 3.67 4.90 8.93
C VAL A 276 4.32 4.38 10.20
N LEU A 277 3.67 4.58 11.35
CA LEU A 277 4.24 4.14 12.63
C LEU A 277 4.13 2.63 12.83
N VAL A 278 2.93 2.06 12.65
CA VAL A 278 2.67 0.63 12.83
C VAL A 278 1.90 0.09 11.64
N SER A 279 2.37 -1.03 11.09
CA SER A 279 1.67 -1.74 10.02
C SER A 279 1.75 -3.26 10.16
N ARG A 280 0.65 -3.93 9.81
CA ARG A 280 0.54 -5.37 9.71
C ARG A 280 -0.08 -5.75 8.36
N LEU A 281 0.67 -6.52 7.58
CA LEU A 281 0.33 -6.98 6.24
C LEU A 281 0.29 -8.52 6.28
N ASP A 282 -0.85 -9.13 5.99
CA ASP A 282 -1.05 -10.57 6.21
C ASP A 282 -1.81 -11.21 5.04
N ASN A 283 -1.42 -12.39 4.61
CA ASN A 283 -2.09 -13.13 3.53
C ASN A 283 -2.32 -12.27 2.26
N LEU A 284 -1.23 -11.77 1.68
CA LEU A 284 -1.27 -10.89 0.51
C LEU A 284 -0.72 -11.60 -0.72
N MET A 285 -1.36 -11.40 -1.87
CA MET A 285 -0.87 -11.89 -3.15
C MET A 285 -0.66 -10.72 -4.10
N PHE A 286 0.53 -10.62 -4.68
CA PHE A 286 0.90 -9.65 -5.70
C PHE A 286 1.28 -10.40 -6.97
N VAL A 287 0.62 -10.10 -8.08
CA VAL A 287 0.94 -10.64 -9.40
C VAL A 287 1.15 -9.47 -10.35
N ASN A 288 2.30 -9.45 -11.03
CA ASN A 288 2.64 -8.40 -11.99
C ASN A 288 2.48 -6.98 -11.40
N SER A 289 2.90 -6.81 -10.14
CA SER A 289 3.01 -5.51 -9.48
C SER A 289 4.42 -4.97 -9.64
N THR A 290 4.56 -3.80 -10.26
CA THR A 290 5.87 -3.26 -10.65
C THR A 290 5.95 -1.76 -10.42
N ALA A 291 7.18 -1.26 -10.25
CA ALA A 291 7.45 0.16 -10.05
C ALA A 291 8.69 0.57 -10.86
N TYR A 292 8.63 1.76 -11.47
CA TYR A 292 9.76 2.30 -12.22
C TYR A 292 10.94 2.63 -11.29
N MET A 293 10.70 3.24 -10.12
CA MET A 293 11.77 3.60 -9.19
C MET A 293 12.05 2.49 -8.17
N THR A 294 11.22 2.29 -7.14
CA THR A 294 11.53 1.25 -6.13
C THR A 294 10.29 0.58 -5.53
N GLY A 295 10.44 -0.63 -5.02
CA GLY A 295 9.38 -1.35 -4.31
C GLY A 295 8.26 -1.78 -5.25
N GLY A 296 8.49 -2.81 -6.07
CA GLY A 296 7.53 -3.27 -7.07
C GLY A 296 6.19 -3.68 -6.46
N ALA A 297 6.20 -4.43 -5.35
CA ALA A 297 4.99 -4.69 -4.59
C ALA A 297 4.74 -3.60 -3.53
N ILE A 298 5.70 -3.42 -2.63
CA ILE A 298 5.57 -2.55 -1.45
C ILE A 298 6.82 -1.68 -1.28
N ALA A 299 6.61 -0.39 -1.00
CA ALA A 299 7.67 0.51 -0.60
C ALA A 299 7.35 1.14 0.76
N PHE A 300 8.33 1.09 1.66
CA PHE A 300 8.36 1.80 2.93
C PHE A 300 9.35 2.96 2.82
N GLN A 301 8.93 4.12 3.32
CA GLN A 301 9.81 5.27 3.44
C GLN A 301 9.57 5.99 4.76
N THR A 302 10.63 6.21 5.52
CA THR A 302 10.61 6.86 6.84
C THR A 302 11.75 7.87 6.96
N GLU A 303 11.67 8.73 7.97
CA GLU A 303 12.73 9.67 8.33
C GLU A 303 13.31 9.29 9.69
N ARG A 304 14.49 9.83 10.04
CA ARG A 304 15.22 9.46 11.28
C ARG A 304 14.41 9.59 12.57
N ILE A 305 13.49 10.55 12.60
CA ILE A 305 12.65 10.83 13.77
C ILE A 305 11.40 9.94 13.82
N ASP A 306 11.04 9.32 12.70
CA ASP A 306 9.80 8.55 12.52
C ASP A 306 10.19 7.08 12.34
N HIS A 307 10.25 6.31 13.44
CA HIS A 307 10.46 4.86 13.34
C HIS A 307 9.17 4.18 12.85
N SER A 308 9.32 3.24 11.90
CA SER A 308 8.21 2.39 11.45
C SER A 308 8.43 0.97 11.93
N ASP A 309 7.40 0.40 12.57
CA ASP A 309 7.32 -1.00 12.95
C ASP A 309 6.35 -1.72 12.00
N ALA A 310 6.85 -2.73 11.30
CA ALA A 310 6.08 -3.47 10.29
C ALA A 310 6.14 -4.99 10.54
N ILE A 311 5.00 -5.66 10.37
CA ILE A 311 4.91 -7.12 10.37
C ILE A 311 4.29 -7.55 9.05
N ILE A 312 4.97 -8.43 8.32
CA ILE A 312 4.54 -8.97 7.03
C ILE A 312 4.51 -10.49 7.12
N LYS A 313 3.33 -11.10 6.93
CA LYS A 313 3.16 -12.57 7.00
C LYS A 313 2.41 -13.11 5.79
N ASN A 314 2.75 -14.33 5.37
CA ASN A 314 2.02 -15.07 4.33
C ASN A 314 1.90 -14.26 3.03
N VAL A 315 3.03 -13.82 2.47
CA VAL A 315 3.03 -12.98 1.26
C VAL A 315 3.54 -13.75 0.07
N THR A 316 2.79 -13.70 -1.02
CA THR A 316 3.19 -14.23 -2.32
C THR A 316 3.37 -13.09 -3.31
N VAL A 317 4.53 -13.02 -3.97
CA VAL A 317 4.80 -12.06 -5.05
C VAL A 317 5.27 -12.81 -6.29
N LYS A 318 4.58 -12.63 -7.41
CA LYS A 318 4.84 -13.34 -8.66
C LYS A 318 4.93 -12.39 -9.84
N ASP A 319 5.71 -12.81 -10.83
CA ASP A 319 5.68 -12.26 -12.18
C ASP A 319 6.03 -10.77 -12.23
N GLY A 320 7.08 -10.37 -11.50
CA GLY A 320 7.59 -8.99 -11.50
C GLY A 320 8.56 -8.74 -12.66
N TYR A 321 8.16 -7.89 -13.61
CA TYR A 321 8.97 -7.57 -14.79
C TYR A 321 9.37 -6.10 -14.83
N ASN A 322 10.68 -5.83 -14.90
CA ASN A 322 11.18 -4.50 -15.18
C ASN A 322 11.93 -4.45 -16.51
N TYR A 323 11.24 -3.96 -17.55
CA TYR A 323 11.80 -3.88 -18.89
C TYR A 323 12.71 -2.66 -19.07
N ASP A 324 12.32 -1.48 -18.59
CA ASP A 324 12.91 -0.22 -19.07
C ASP A 324 13.62 0.63 -18.01
N SER A 325 13.61 0.24 -16.73
CA SER A 325 14.16 1.07 -15.67
C SER A 325 15.51 0.58 -15.15
N ILE A 326 16.53 1.40 -15.40
CA ILE A 326 17.85 1.31 -14.72
C ILE A 326 17.76 1.65 -13.23
N ASN A 327 16.69 2.33 -12.81
CA ASN A 327 16.50 2.81 -11.45
C ASN A 327 15.71 1.83 -10.59
N SER A 328 15.13 0.78 -11.18
CA SER A 328 14.25 -0.14 -10.46
C SER A 328 14.98 -0.95 -9.41
N ARG A 329 14.65 -0.72 -8.14
CA ARG A 329 15.24 -1.47 -7.01
C ARG A 329 14.15 -2.00 -6.09
N GLY A 330 14.37 -3.18 -5.52
CA GLY A 330 13.40 -3.77 -4.61
C GLY A 330 12.16 -4.20 -5.38
N GLN A 331 12.28 -5.21 -6.25
CA GLN A 331 11.17 -5.74 -7.05
C GLN A 331 10.00 -6.22 -6.17
N VAL A 332 10.29 -6.60 -4.94
CA VAL A 332 9.29 -6.92 -3.92
C VAL A 332 9.19 -5.79 -2.90
N PHE A 333 10.27 -5.54 -2.16
CA PHE A 333 10.32 -4.57 -1.07
C PHE A 333 11.40 -3.51 -1.29
N SER A 334 11.02 -2.25 -1.05
CA SER A 334 11.96 -1.14 -0.90
C SER A 334 11.80 -0.54 0.49
N LEU A 335 12.89 -0.53 1.25
CA LEU A 335 12.92 -0.09 2.65
C LEU A 335 13.86 1.11 2.77
N ASN A 336 13.29 2.30 2.84
CA ASN A 336 14.06 3.56 2.92
C ASN A 336 13.88 4.20 4.31
N GLY A 337 15.00 4.50 4.99
CA GLY A 337 15.01 5.18 6.29
C GLY A 337 15.28 4.25 7.48
N TYR A 338 14.46 4.37 8.53
CA TYR A 338 14.65 3.78 9.85
C TYR A 338 13.46 2.87 10.20
N ILE A 339 13.58 1.59 9.82
CA ILE A 339 12.45 0.64 9.81
C ILE A 339 12.81 -0.60 10.65
N ASN A 340 11.90 -1.03 11.52
CA ASN A 340 11.91 -2.36 12.11
C ASN A 340 10.87 -3.21 11.39
N ILE A 341 11.27 -4.36 10.86
CA ILE A 341 10.38 -5.20 10.05
C ILE A 341 10.55 -6.69 10.35
N GLU A 342 9.43 -7.38 10.55
CA GLU A 342 9.35 -8.84 10.60
C GLU A 342 8.70 -9.35 9.31
N ILE A 343 9.33 -10.29 8.63
CA ILE A 343 8.83 -10.94 7.41
C ILE A 343 8.79 -12.45 7.67
N GLU A 344 7.62 -13.06 7.54
CA GLU A 344 7.42 -14.50 7.72
C GLU A 344 6.62 -15.09 6.54
N ASP A 345 7.04 -16.24 6.04
CA ASP A 345 6.36 -16.97 4.97
C ASP A 345 6.22 -16.14 3.67
N LEU A 346 7.36 -15.73 3.11
CA LEU A 346 7.45 -14.99 1.85
C LEU A 346 7.76 -15.94 0.69
N TYR A 347 6.89 -15.96 -0.32
CA TYR A 347 7.10 -16.67 -1.58
C TYR A 347 7.29 -15.70 -2.74
N CYS A 348 8.38 -15.85 -3.48
CA CYS A 348 8.72 -15.04 -4.65
C CYS A 348 9.01 -15.92 -5.88
N GLU A 349 8.37 -15.65 -7.02
CA GLU A 349 8.63 -16.41 -8.27
C GLU A 349 8.58 -15.52 -9.53
N ASN A 350 9.43 -15.83 -10.51
CA ASN A 350 9.44 -15.23 -11.85
C ASN A 350 9.70 -13.71 -11.85
N PHE A 351 10.89 -13.31 -11.39
CA PHE A 351 11.31 -11.91 -11.46
C PHE A 351 12.31 -11.72 -12.59
N LYS A 352 12.12 -10.70 -13.43
CA LYS A 352 13.08 -10.36 -14.49
C LYS A 352 13.32 -8.86 -14.52
N SER A 353 14.56 -8.46 -14.26
CA SER A 353 15.04 -7.12 -14.55
C SER A 353 15.95 -7.14 -15.78
N TYR A 354 15.56 -6.38 -16.81
CA TYR A 354 16.27 -6.35 -18.08
C TYR A 354 17.33 -5.24 -18.16
N ASN A 355 17.21 -4.21 -17.32
CA ASN A 355 18.05 -3.01 -17.36
C ASN A 355 18.58 -2.57 -15.98
N SER A 356 18.26 -3.29 -14.91
CA SER A 356 18.83 -3.05 -13.56
C SER A 356 19.24 -4.34 -12.87
N ASP A 357 19.94 -4.21 -11.74
CA ASP A 357 20.28 -5.32 -10.86
C ASP A 357 19.03 -6.01 -10.32
N GLY A 358 17.98 -5.24 -10.03
CA GLY A 358 16.65 -5.74 -9.70
C GLY A 358 16.58 -6.61 -8.43
N PRO A 359 17.16 -6.19 -7.29
CA PRO A 359 17.05 -6.94 -6.04
C PRO A 359 15.59 -7.14 -5.66
N LEU A 360 15.23 -8.31 -5.11
CA LEU A 360 13.90 -8.48 -4.52
C LEU A 360 13.68 -7.53 -3.35
N ILE A 361 14.69 -7.37 -2.49
CA ILE A 361 14.67 -6.51 -1.31
C ILE A 361 15.78 -5.46 -1.43
N PHE A 362 15.39 -4.20 -1.45
CA PHE A 362 16.30 -3.07 -1.45
C PHE A 362 16.22 -2.30 -0.14
N ILE A 363 17.37 -2.00 0.46
CA ILE A 363 17.50 -1.31 1.75
C ILE A 363 18.35 -0.07 1.57
N ASN A 364 17.84 1.07 2.03
CA ASN A 364 18.54 2.36 2.01
C ASN A 364 18.33 3.10 3.34
N GLY A 365 19.28 2.95 4.25
CA GLY A 365 19.19 3.44 5.64
C GLY A 365 19.35 2.34 6.68
N ASP A 366 19.03 2.65 7.94
CA ASP A 366 19.25 1.76 9.08
C ASP A 366 17.98 0.93 9.35
N VAL A 367 18.01 -0.35 8.95
CA VAL A 367 16.87 -1.26 9.07
C VAL A 367 17.18 -2.40 10.04
N LYS A 368 16.25 -2.70 10.94
CA LYS A 368 16.25 -3.95 11.72
C LYS A 368 15.24 -4.91 11.13
N MET A 369 15.71 -6.03 10.60
CA MET A 369 14.90 -6.98 9.87
C MET A 369 15.03 -8.38 10.46
N ILE A 370 13.90 -9.03 10.68
CA ILE A 370 13.81 -10.46 10.97
C ILE A 370 13.08 -11.12 9.79
N MET A 371 13.69 -12.11 9.16
CA MET A 371 13.08 -12.88 8.06
C MET A 371 13.04 -14.36 8.40
N LYS A 372 11.89 -14.99 8.19
CA LYS A 372 11.68 -16.43 8.41
C LYS A 372 10.95 -17.05 7.23
N ASN A 373 11.36 -18.25 6.82
CA ASN A 373 10.69 -19.05 5.79
C ASN A 373 10.50 -18.27 4.48
N VAL A 374 11.61 -17.85 3.88
CA VAL A 374 11.58 -17.14 2.59
C VAL A 374 11.96 -18.11 1.48
N TYR A 375 11.13 -18.20 0.46
CA TYR A 375 11.39 -18.98 -0.74
C TYR A 375 11.34 -18.08 -1.96
N ALA A 376 12.45 -18.00 -2.69
CA ALA A 376 12.54 -17.21 -3.91
C ALA A 376 13.09 -18.06 -5.05
N LYS A 377 12.45 -18.03 -6.23
CA LYS A 377 12.93 -18.77 -7.39
C LYS A 377 12.77 -18.04 -8.72
N LYS A 378 13.57 -18.43 -9.72
CA LYS A 378 13.50 -17.90 -11.09
C LYS A 378 13.66 -16.38 -11.10
N ILE A 379 14.79 -15.91 -10.58
CA ILE A 379 15.12 -14.49 -10.49
C ILE A 379 16.20 -14.20 -11.53
N TYR A 380 15.95 -13.25 -12.41
CA TYR A 380 16.89 -12.82 -13.42
C TYR A 380 17.14 -11.31 -13.32
N GLY A 381 18.41 -10.91 -13.35
CA GLY A 381 18.79 -9.49 -13.37
C GLY A 381 19.83 -9.18 -14.45
N ASN A 382 19.87 -7.91 -14.85
CA ASN A 382 20.84 -7.40 -15.82
C ASN A 382 21.35 -6.03 -15.35
N GLY A 383 22.39 -6.01 -14.52
CA GLY A 383 22.85 -4.77 -13.90
C GLY A 383 23.93 -4.99 -12.84
N VAL A 384 24.14 -4.01 -11.97
CA VAL A 384 25.18 -4.03 -10.93
C VAL A 384 24.54 -3.95 -9.54
N GLY A 385 24.65 -5.03 -8.77
CA GLY A 385 24.02 -5.14 -7.45
C GLY A 385 23.81 -6.59 -7.03
N SER A 386 22.76 -6.83 -6.22
CA SER A 386 22.33 -8.18 -5.82
C SER A 386 20.94 -8.53 -6.35
N LEU A 387 20.65 -9.80 -6.58
CA LEU A 387 19.30 -10.26 -6.95
C LEU A 387 18.35 -10.41 -5.75
N PHE A 388 18.87 -10.70 -4.55
CA PHE A 388 18.02 -10.93 -3.38
C PHE A 388 18.02 -9.74 -2.41
N ILE A 389 19.11 -9.48 -1.68
CA ILE A 389 19.21 -8.31 -0.79
C ILE A 389 20.34 -7.39 -1.25
N ASN A 390 19.98 -6.14 -1.53
CA ASN A 390 20.93 -5.07 -1.83
C ASN A 390 20.76 -3.93 -0.83
N THR A 391 21.86 -3.48 -0.23
CA THR A 391 21.88 -2.39 0.75
C THR A 391 22.70 -1.21 0.24
N VAL A 392 22.27 0.03 0.49
CA VAL A 392 23.02 1.25 0.21
C VAL A 392 22.89 2.27 1.35
N ASN A 393 23.88 3.15 1.53
CA ASN A 393 23.88 4.23 2.52
C ASN A 393 23.49 3.79 3.95
N THR A 394 23.92 2.60 4.36
CA THR A 394 23.58 2.02 5.65
C THR A 394 24.74 2.17 6.63
N ASN A 395 24.46 2.55 7.88
CA ASN A 395 25.49 2.60 8.92
C ASN A 395 25.36 1.41 9.89
N ASP A 396 24.12 1.05 10.28
CA ASP A 396 23.85 0.07 11.33
C ASP A 396 22.57 -0.74 11.08
N PHE A 397 22.42 -1.32 9.87
CA PHE A 397 21.35 -2.30 9.67
C PHE A 397 21.63 -3.58 10.45
N GLN A 398 20.57 -4.31 10.81
CA GLN A 398 20.63 -5.60 11.48
C GLN A 398 19.64 -6.56 10.83
N ILE A 399 20.12 -7.56 10.11
CA ILE A 399 19.28 -8.58 9.44
C ILE A 399 19.52 -9.93 10.11
N HIS A 400 18.43 -10.54 10.60
CA HIS A 400 18.41 -11.92 11.08
C HIS A 400 17.51 -12.73 10.15
N ALA A 401 18.09 -13.68 9.42
CA ALA A 401 17.39 -14.47 8.42
C ALA A 401 17.43 -15.96 8.79
N GLN A 402 16.30 -16.65 8.73
CA GLN A 402 16.17 -18.06 9.05
C GLN A 402 15.36 -18.79 7.97
N ASN A 403 15.79 -19.99 7.57
CA ASN A 403 15.10 -20.83 6.60
C ASN A 403 14.86 -20.07 5.27
N ILE A 404 15.95 -19.68 4.62
CA ILE A 404 15.89 -18.96 3.34
C ILE A 404 16.29 -19.92 2.24
N THR A 405 15.51 -19.98 1.16
CA THR A 405 15.85 -20.76 -0.04
C THR A 405 15.80 -19.87 -1.26
N ILE A 406 16.89 -19.83 -2.02
CA ILE A 406 16.96 -19.15 -3.32
C ILE A 406 17.33 -20.20 -4.36
N SER A 407 16.56 -20.24 -5.45
CA SER A 407 16.79 -21.19 -6.54
C SER A 407 16.65 -20.58 -7.92
N ASP A 408 17.38 -21.12 -8.90
CA ASP A 408 17.29 -20.73 -10.31
C ASP A 408 17.47 -19.20 -10.49
N ALA A 409 18.53 -18.65 -9.91
CA ALA A 409 18.76 -17.20 -9.87
C ALA A 409 20.02 -16.81 -10.66
N TYR A 410 19.88 -15.95 -11.66
CA TYR A 410 20.94 -15.62 -12.61
C TYR A 410 21.09 -14.13 -12.85
N ILE A 411 22.30 -13.59 -12.71
CA ILE A 411 22.59 -12.18 -13.00
C ILE A 411 23.56 -12.03 -14.17
N LYS A 412 23.12 -11.32 -15.20
CA LYS A 412 23.98 -10.91 -16.30
C LYS A 412 24.58 -9.54 -15.98
N SER A 413 25.89 -9.40 -16.05
CA SER A 413 26.55 -8.12 -15.79
C SER A 413 27.91 -8.08 -16.46
N TYR A 414 28.45 -6.89 -16.65
CA TYR A 414 29.84 -6.66 -17.07
C TYR A 414 30.71 -6.15 -15.91
N GLN A 415 30.14 -6.09 -14.70
CA GLN A 415 30.82 -5.69 -13.47
C GLN A 415 30.51 -6.67 -12.35
N ASN A 416 31.25 -6.59 -11.25
CA ASN A 416 31.03 -7.44 -10.08
C ASN A 416 29.63 -7.26 -9.49
N THR A 417 28.93 -8.38 -9.31
CA THR A 417 27.57 -8.50 -8.78
C THR A 417 27.47 -9.58 -7.72
N ALA A 418 26.26 -9.71 -7.17
CA ALA A 418 25.93 -10.80 -6.28
C ALA A 418 24.60 -11.45 -6.64
N VAL A 419 24.49 -12.77 -6.40
CA VAL A 419 23.16 -13.42 -6.45
C VAL A 419 22.41 -13.15 -5.15
N PHE A 420 23.07 -13.35 -4.01
CA PHE A 420 22.37 -13.42 -2.73
C PHE A 420 22.41 -12.13 -1.92
N LEU A 421 23.61 -11.65 -1.56
CA LEU A 421 23.77 -10.47 -0.71
C LEU A 421 24.74 -9.49 -1.34
N TRP A 422 24.39 -8.21 -1.24
CA TRP A 422 25.32 -7.10 -1.35
C TRP A 422 25.12 -6.17 -0.15
N LEU A 423 26.00 -6.31 0.84
CA LEU A 423 25.96 -5.55 2.09
C LEU A 423 26.98 -4.42 2.04
N MET A 424 26.65 -3.22 2.55
CA MET A 424 27.52 -2.03 2.62
C MET A 424 27.89 -1.60 4.05
N GLY A 425 27.58 -2.41 5.07
CA GLY A 425 27.77 -2.13 6.49
C GLY A 425 27.01 -3.13 7.37
N GLY A 426 26.80 -2.83 8.65
CA GLY A 426 25.80 -3.52 9.50
C GLY A 426 26.09 -4.98 9.87
N THR A 427 25.06 -5.65 10.40
CA THR A 427 25.11 -7.06 10.82
C THR A 427 24.12 -7.92 10.03
N PHE A 428 24.59 -9.03 9.48
CA PHE A 428 23.76 -10.08 8.89
C PHE A 428 24.02 -11.42 9.60
N THR A 429 22.96 -12.08 10.06
CA THR A 429 23.00 -13.44 10.59
C THR A 429 22.01 -14.32 9.85
N GLY A 430 22.50 -15.33 9.13
CA GLY A 430 21.71 -16.32 8.41
C GLY A 430 21.78 -17.71 9.06
N THR A 431 20.64 -18.36 9.27
CA THR A 431 20.56 -19.76 9.73
C THR A 431 19.72 -20.59 8.76
N ASN A 432 20.19 -21.77 8.37
CA ASN A 432 19.52 -22.65 7.39
C ASN A 432 19.25 -21.90 6.06
N ILE A 433 20.32 -21.54 5.37
CA ILE A 433 20.26 -20.83 4.09
C ILE A 433 20.58 -21.82 2.97
N ASN A 434 19.68 -21.98 2.00
CA ASN A 434 19.87 -22.85 0.84
C ASN A 434 19.96 -22.02 -0.44
N ILE A 435 21.01 -22.20 -1.22
CA ILE A 435 21.27 -21.51 -2.48
C ILE A 435 21.52 -22.56 -3.55
N ASN A 436 20.57 -22.71 -4.48
CA ASN A 436 20.56 -23.81 -5.44
C ASN A 436 20.51 -23.31 -6.88
N ASN A 437 21.34 -23.83 -7.77
CA ASN A 437 21.34 -23.49 -9.21
C ASN A 437 21.36 -21.97 -9.43
N VAL A 438 22.39 -21.30 -8.93
CA VAL A 438 22.52 -19.85 -9.07
C VAL A 438 23.79 -19.48 -9.80
N GLY A 439 23.80 -18.34 -10.49
CA GLY A 439 25.00 -17.94 -11.21
C GLY A 439 24.94 -16.61 -11.94
N GLY A 440 25.90 -16.42 -12.83
CA GLY A 440 26.02 -15.18 -13.60
C GLY A 440 27.36 -15.02 -14.31
N ASP A 441 27.50 -13.89 -14.99
CA ASP A 441 28.75 -13.56 -15.68
C ASP A 441 29.84 -13.16 -14.66
N TYR A 442 29.56 -12.12 -13.86
CA TYR A 442 30.44 -11.61 -12.80
C TYR A 442 29.73 -11.65 -11.44
N THR A 443 29.47 -12.83 -10.89
CA THR A 443 28.66 -12.97 -9.66
C THR A 443 29.40 -13.60 -8.48
N SER A 444 28.96 -13.27 -7.28
CA SER A 444 29.46 -13.78 -5.99
C SER A 444 28.37 -13.71 -4.91
N ILE A 445 28.69 -14.10 -3.68
CA ILE A 445 28.03 -13.63 -2.47
C ILE A 445 28.93 -12.52 -1.92
N ARG A 446 28.46 -11.27 -1.95
CA ARG A 446 29.32 -10.10 -1.69
C ARG A 446 29.03 -9.46 -0.34
N ILE A 447 30.09 -9.28 0.43
CA ILE A 447 30.07 -8.61 1.73
C ILE A 447 31.06 -7.45 1.64
N SER A 448 30.56 -6.23 1.48
CA SER A 448 31.41 -5.04 1.41
C SER A 448 31.25 -4.18 2.65
N SER A 449 32.31 -3.50 3.07
CA SER A 449 32.21 -2.39 4.02
C SER A 449 32.65 -1.13 3.32
N ILE A 450 31.80 -0.12 3.29
CA ILE A 450 32.17 1.17 2.73
C ILE A 450 32.44 2.14 3.87
N SER A 451 33.67 2.62 3.97
CA SER A 451 33.96 3.84 4.70
C SER A 451 33.43 5.02 3.88
N SER A 452 32.50 5.80 4.43
CA SER A 452 32.16 7.09 3.82
C SER A 452 33.37 8.02 3.88
N ILE A 453 33.95 8.36 2.73
CA ILE A 453 35.02 9.38 2.64
C ILE A 453 34.34 10.75 2.65
N SER A 454 34.30 11.45 3.79
CA SER A 454 33.98 12.88 3.81
C SER A 454 35.26 13.70 3.73
N ILE A 455 35.48 14.39 2.61
CA ILE A 455 36.55 15.37 2.47
C ILE A 455 36.13 16.64 3.23
N SER A 456 37.03 17.10 4.11
CA SER A 456 37.00 18.28 5.01
C SER A 456 36.51 18.06 6.46
N SER A 457 37.48 17.71 7.33
CA SER A 457 37.54 18.02 8.77
C SER A 457 36.62 17.34 9.80
N ILE A 458 35.94 16.22 9.50
CA ILE A 458 35.13 15.47 10.48
C ILE A 458 35.50 13.98 10.47
N SER A 459 35.59 13.39 11.67
CA SER A 459 36.04 12.02 11.96
C SER A 459 35.32 10.95 11.13
N ILE A 460 36.10 10.05 10.53
CA ILE A 460 35.63 8.86 9.80
C ILE A 460 35.22 7.79 10.82
N SER A 461 33.93 7.47 10.91
CA SER A 461 33.48 6.20 11.49
C SER A 461 33.36 5.18 10.37
N SER A 462 34.27 4.21 10.28
CA SER A 462 34.08 3.05 9.42
C SER A 462 32.93 2.21 9.98
N SER A 463 31.92 1.90 9.16
CA SER A 463 30.88 0.95 9.52
C SER A 463 31.48 -0.45 9.44
N LYS A 464 31.54 -1.15 10.58
CA LYS A 464 31.99 -2.54 10.64
C LYS A 464 30.90 -3.43 10.05
N SER A 465 31.25 -4.33 9.12
CA SER A 465 30.32 -5.38 8.69
C SER A 465 30.57 -6.69 9.45
N ILE A 466 29.51 -7.26 10.02
CA ILE A 466 29.53 -8.57 10.68
C ILE A 466 28.58 -9.49 9.91
N THR A 467 29.11 -10.55 9.31
CA THR A 467 28.30 -11.55 8.60
C THR A 467 28.52 -12.93 9.20
N LYS A 468 27.44 -13.60 9.60
CA LYS A 468 27.45 -14.96 10.14
C LYS A 468 26.48 -15.86 9.39
N PHE A 469 26.96 -17.03 8.99
CA PHE A 469 26.15 -18.11 8.43
C PHE A 469 26.26 -19.36 9.31
N VAL A 470 25.12 -19.95 9.65
CA VAL A 470 25.02 -21.26 10.29
C VAL A 470 24.16 -22.16 9.41
N ASN A 471 24.69 -23.32 8.99
CA ASN A 471 24.03 -24.20 8.03
C ASN A 471 23.71 -23.50 6.70
N LEU A 472 24.77 -23.01 6.03
CA LEU A 472 24.69 -22.53 4.65
C LEU A 472 24.91 -23.72 3.70
N ASN A 473 23.90 -24.01 2.89
CA ASN A 473 23.94 -25.03 1.84
C ASN A 473 24.00 -24.34 0.48
N VAL A 474 25.05 -24.60 -0.29
CA VAL A 474 25.20 -24.11 -1.66
C VAL A 474 25.38 -25.31 -2.58
N ASP A 475 24.55 -25.40 -3.61
CA ASP A 475 24.61 -26.44 -4.63
C ASP A 475 24.39 -25.85 -6.03
N GLY A 476 25.34 -26.03 -6.94
CA GLY A 476 25.22 -25.55 -8.31
C GLY A 476 25.41 -24.03 -8.41
N PHE A 477 26.55 -23.53 -7.90
CA PHE A 477 26.95 -22.13 -8.11
C PHE A 477 27.82 -22.00 -9.36
N GLU A 478 27.46 -21.10 -10.28
CA GLU A 478 28.20 -20.90 -11.53
C GLU A 478 28.57 -19.42 -11.76
N THR A 479 29.86 -19.14 -11.96
CA THR A 479 30.33 -17.84 -12.46
C THR A 479 31.23 -18.03 -13.67
N LYS A 480 30.94 -17.33 -14.77
CA LYS A 480 31.74 -17.43 -15.99
C LYS A 480 33.11 -16.78 -15.83
N GLU A 481 33.15 -15.71 -15.06
CA GLU A 481 34.36 -14.94 -14.81
C GLU A 481 35.06 -15.39 -13.52
N SER A 482 36.31 -14.97 -13.36
CA SER A 482 37.19 -15.41 -12.27
C SER A 482 36.87 -14.70 -10.94
N LEU A 483 35.63 -14.81 -10.47
CA LEU A 483 35.17 -14.26 -9.20
C LEU A 483 34.95 -15.37 -8.16
N PRO A 484 35.19 -15.06 -6.86
CA PRO A 484 35.00 -16.05 -5.83
C PRO A 484 33.53 -16.27 -5.49
N LEU A 485 33.19 -17.46 -4.97
CA LEU A 485 31.84 -17.73 -4.43
C LEU A 485 31.51 -16.73 -3.33
N ILE A 486 32.44 -16.46 -2.41
CA ILE A 486 32.29 -15.42 -1.39
C ILE A 486 33.38 -14.38 -1.57
N LEU A 487 32.97 -13.13 -1.79
CA LEU A 487 33.84 -11.96 -1.87
C LEU A 487 33.60 -11.07 -0.66
N ASN A 488 34.65 -10.82 0.14
CA ASN A 488 34.64 -9.75 1.13
C ASN A 488 35.71 -8.70 0.81
N ASP A 489 35.27 -7.54 0.31
CA ASP A 489 36.09 -6.38 0.02
C ASP A 489 35.98 -5.34 1.14
N GLY A 490 36.86 -5.48 2.14
CA GLY A 490 37.09 -4.44 3.13
C GLY A 490 37.83 -3.25 2.51
N TYR A 491 37.36 -2.03 2.77
CA TYR A 491 38.08 -0.79 2.48
C TYR A 491 38.55 -0.13 3.79
N ASN A 492 39.77 0.38 3.81
CA ASN A 492 40.29 1.32 4.82
C ASN A 492 40.24 0.84 6.28
N ASN A 493 40.87 -0.30 6.60
CA ASN A 493 41.02 -0.81 7.98
C ASN A 493 39.70 -1.15 8.70
N ALA A 494 38.57 -1.27 8.00
CA ALA A 494 37.33 -1.76 8.58
C ALA A 494 37.50 -3.23 8.97
N GLN A 495 37.41 -3.56 10.27
CA GLN A 495 37.55 -4.94 10.75
C GLN A 495 36.29 -5.76 10.46
N ASN A 496 36.08 -6.12 9.19
CA ASN A 496 34.97 -7.00 8.83
C ASN A 496 35.12 -8.37 9.47
N THR A 497 34.01 -9.04 9.74
CA THR A 497 34.00 -10.41 10.26
C THR A 497 33.09 -11.27 9.40
N LEU A 498 33.61 -12.42 8.97
CA LEU A 498 32.86 -13.48 8.30
C LEU A 498 32.97 -14.76 9.11
N GLU A 499 31.85 -15.30 9.57
CA GLU A 499 31.76 -16.61 10.21
C GLU A 499 30.88 -17.56 9.39
N ILE A 500 31.39 -18.74 9.07
CA ILE A 500 30.65 -19.81 8.37
C ILE A 500 30.73 -21.08 9.22
N GLN A 501 29.60 -21.59 9.67
CA GLN A 501 29.54 -22.73 10.59
C GLN A 501 28.56 -23.80 10.08
N ASP A 502 28.96 -25.07 10.21
CA ASP A 502 28.13 -26.24 9.93
C ASP A 502 27.54 -26.22 8.51
N SER A 503 28.33 -25.76 7.53
CA SER A 503 27.87 -25.49 6.15
C SER A 503 28.31 -26.55 5.16
N PHE A 504 27.54 -26.73 4.08
CA PHE A 504 27.82 -27.67 3.00
C PHE A 504 27.84 -26.96 1.65
N ILE A 505 28.99 -26.93 0.97
CA ILE A 505 29.16 -26.25 -0.31
C ILE A 505 29.58 -27.30 -1.35
N THR A 506 28.77 -27.47 -2.40
CA THR A 506 29.02 -28.45 -3.47
C THR A 506 28.75 -27.85 -4.84
N ASN A 507 29.32 -28.49 -5.88
CA ASN A 507 29.11 -28.14 -7.29
C ASN A 507 29.35 -26.64 -7.56
N VAL A 508 30.54 -26.16 -7.22
CA VAL A 508 30.96 -24.77 -7.48
C VAL A 508 31.78 -24.73 -8.77
N TYR A 509 31.22 -24.09 -9.79
CA TYR A 509 31.82 -23.87 -11.10
C TYR A 509 32.32 -22.43 -11.18
N SER A 510 33.59 -22.22 -10.82
CA SER A 510 34.22 -20.90 -10.83
C SER A 510 35.68 -20.98 -11.26
N ASN A 511 36.15 -19.94 -11.95
CA ASN A 511 37.57 -19.73 -12.24
C ASN A 511 38.29 -18.93 -11.15
N GLY A 512 37.56 -18.39 -10.17
CA GLY A 512 38.08 -17.67 -9.02
C GLY A 512 38.41 -18.56 -7.82
N ALA A 513 38.85 -17.92 -6.73
CA ALA A 513 39.00 -18.60 -5.43
C ALA A 513 37.63 -19.01 -4.86
N LEU A 514 37.56 -19.96 -3.92
CA LEU A 514 36.28 -20.23 -3.24
C LEU A 514 35.84 -19.04 -2.36
N ILE A 515 36.78 -18.52 -1.57
CA ILE A 515 36.56 -17.40 -0.66
C ILE A 515 37.72 -16.43 -0.82
N LEU A 516 37.44 -15.14 -1.04
CA LEU A 516 38.43 -14.08 -1.02
C LEU A 516 38.10 -13.10 0.10
N LEU A 517 39.04 -12.91 1.01
CA LEU A 517 38.92 -12.02 2.17
C LEU A 517 39.97 -10.92 2.08
N GLN A 518 39.52 -9.67 2.07
CA GLN A 518 40.36 -8.49 2.19
C GLN A 518 39.98 -7.73 3.47
N ASP A 519 40.97 -7.42 4.31
CA ASP A 519 40.79 -6.72 5.60
C ASP A 519 39.70 -7.31 6.50
N THR A 520 39.50 -8.63 6.40
CA THR A 520 38.40 -9.35 7.04
C THR A 520 38.92 -10.48 7.92
N ARG A 521 38.38 -10.59 9.14
CA ARG A 521 38.57 -11.75 10.00
C ARG A 521 37.60 -12.86 9.57
N GLY A 522 38.14 -13.90 8.94
CA GLY A 522 37.38 -15.07 8.53
C GLY A 522 37.46 -16.21 9.54
N LEU A 523 36.35 -16.89 9.78
CA LEU A 523 36.28 -18.13 10.55
C LEU A 523 35.35 -19.13 9.85
N MET A 524 35.87 -20.31 9.55
CA MET A 524 35.08 -21.44 9.01
C MET A 524 35.20 -22.63 9.97
N LYS A 525 34.08 -23.19 10.43
CA LYS A 525 34.03 -24.28 11.42
C LYS A 525 33.05 -25.37 10.96
N ASN A 526 33.45 -26.64 11.10
CA ASN A 526 32.61 -27.80 10.81
C ASN A 526 31.94 -27.78 9.43
N SER A 527 32.60 -27.18 8.43
CA SER A 527 32.02 -26.98 7.10
C SER A 527 32.71 -27.87 6.08
N THR A 528 31.94 -28.38 5.14
CA THR A 528 32.39 -29.31 4.10
C THR A 528 32.30 -28.63 2.72
N VAL A 529 33.35 -28.79 1.91
CA VAL A 529 33.38 -28.29 0.53
C VAL A 529 33.80 -29.43 -0.39
N ILE A 530 32.98 -29.77 -1.38
CA ILE A 530 33.17 -30.90 -2.31
C ILE A 530 32.89 -30.42 -3.74
N ASP A 531 33.50 -31.06 -4.75
CA ASP A 531 33.23 -30.81 -6.18
C ASP A 531 33.40 -29.35 -6.63
N ILE A 532 34.59 -28.79 -6.35
CA ILE A 532 35.03 -27.50 -6.90
C ILE A 532 35.64 -27.76 -8.28
N LEU A 533 34.93 -27.35 -9.33
CA LEU A 533 35.33 -27.58 -10.71
C LEU A 533 35.78 -26.27 -11.35
N LYS A 534 37.00 -26.26 -11.90
CA LYS A 534 37.48 -25.15 -12.72
C LYS A 534 36.71 -25.17 -14.04
N GLN A 535 36.04 -24.06 -14.38
CA GLN A 535 35.46 -23.91 -15.71
C GLN A 535 36.58 -23.80 -16.74
N ILE A 536 36.78 -24.85 -17.54
CA ILE A 536 37.62 -24.77 -18.73
C ILE A 536 36.80 -24.03 -19.79
N THR A 537 36.91 -22.69 -19.82
CA THR A 537 36.34 -21.87 -20.88
C THR A 537 37.14 -22.11 -22.16
N TYR A 538 36.47 -22.57 -23.22
CA TYR A 538 37.02 -22.74 -24.57
C TYR A 538 36.96 -21.43 -25.37
#